data_AF-U2DLL8-F1
#
_entry.id   AF-U2DLL8-F1
#
_cell.length_a   1.000
_cell.length_b   1.000
_cell.length_c   1.000
_cell.angle_alpha   90.00
_cell.angle_beta   90.00
_cell.angle_gamma   90.00
#
_symmetry.space_group_name_H-M   'P 1'
#
loop_
_entity.id
_entity.type
_entity.pdbx_description
1 polymer ?
#
loop_
_entity_poly.entity_id
_entity_poly.type
_entity_poly.pdbx_seq_one_letter_code
_entity_poly.pdbx_strand_id
1 'polypeptide(L)'
;MHLDKDRLQTLADRIAKHDLTERHRQSTQNTYETVFGIETTPEAGREHLDLIFKRVIKARATPLSREQYHDVVNKVSPEKIIQQDTHREAFDTLRSHHHIAQKIANEFLRQVVDVFGIRRTEWRDQLDVALDTNVIQALVKTGAIVVDKTEQDRGPTQIVNLNPESDPDKRIGYQEIQRAMGDAAEQAGFARIVFDELWLENREFIVDSLLQSESIFENLNLIRFGA
;
A
#
# COMPACT_ATOMS: atom_id res chain seq x y z
N MET A 1 1.00 21.70 -6.44
CA MET A 1 0.90 20.23 -6.52
C MET A 1 -0.50 19.84 -6.10
N HIS A 2 -1.16 18.96 -6.83
CA HIS A 2 -2.54 18.57 -6.54
C HIS A 2 -2.80 17.14 -7.03
N LEU A 3 -3.91 16.56 -6.56
CA LEU A 3 -4.39 15.26 -7.01
C LEU A 3 -5.31 15.43 -8.23
N ASP A 4 -5.03 14.71 -9.31
CA ASP A 4 -5.89 14.63 -10.50
C ASP A 4 -6.82 13.42 -10.35
N LYS A 5 -8.07 13.70 -9.97
CA LYS A 5 -9.09 12.66 -9.73
C LYS A 5 -9.53 11.95 -11.00
N ASP A 6 -9.58 12.65 -12.13
CA ASP A 6 -9.95 12.04 -13.41
C ASP A 6 -8.87 11.06 -13.87
N ARG A 7 -7.61 11.41 -13.60
CA ARG A 7 -6.49 10.49 -13.83
C ARG A 7 -6.54 9.28 -12.90
N LEU A 8 -6.85 9.46 -11.61
CA LEU A 8 -7.06 8.35 -10.69
C LEU A 8 -8.20 7.42 -11.16
N GLN A 9 -9.32 7.98 -11.62
CA GLN A 9 -10.41 7.20 -12.20
C GLN A 9 -9.93 6.40 -13.42
N THR A 10 -9.17 7.04 -14.32
CA THR A 10 -8.59 6.37 -15.48
C THR A 10 -7.68 5.19 -15.09
N LEU A 11 -6.90 5.33 -14.00
CA LEU A 11 -6.08 4.24 -13.47
C LEU A 11 -6.96 3.08 -12.98
N ALA A 12 -8.03 3.37 -12.23
CA ALA A 12 -8.97 2.36 -11.74
C ALA A 12 -9.64 1.63 -12.90
N ASP A 13 -10.15 2.37 -13.90
CA ASP A 13 -10.81 1.79 -15.08
C ASP A 13 -9.87 0.85 -15.85
N ARG A 14 -8.58 1.18 -15.93
CA ARG A 14 -7.59 0.29 -16.57
C ARG A 14 -7.32 -0.97 -15.75
N ILE A 15 -7.19 -0.85 -14.42
CA ILE A 15 -7.04 -2.02 -13.55
C ILE A 15 -8.23 -2.97 -13.73
N ALA A 16 -9.46 -2.43 -13.72
CA ALA A 16 -10.68 -3.20 -13.93
C ALA A 16 -10.74 -3.81 -15.34
N LYS A 17 -10.50 -3.01 -16.39
CA LYS A 17 -10.56 -3.46 -17.78
C LYS A 17 -9.60 -4.61 -18.09
N HIS A 18 -8.45 -4.66 -17.41
CA HIS A 18 -7.43 -5.68 -17.61
C HIS A 18 -7.50 -6.81 -16.57
N ASP A 19 -8.54 -6.85 -15.72
CA ASP A 19 -8.76 -7.86 -14.68
C ASP A 19 -7.57 -8.02 -13.71
N LEU A 20 -6.90 -6.91 -13.38
CA LEU A 20 -5.68 -6.93 -12.56
C LEU A 20 -5.95 -6.78 -11.07
N THR A 21 -7.17 -7.06 -10.62
CA THR A 21 -7.62 -6.82 -9.24
C THR A 21 -6.95 -7.73 -8.20
N GLU A 22 -6.22 -8.74 -8.67
CA GLU A 22 -5.46 -9.68 -7.86
C GLU A 22 -3.96 -10.11 -7.95
N ARG A 23 -3.19 -9.67 -8.97
CA ARG A 23 -1.77 -10.04 -9.15
C ARG A 23 -0.93 -9.72 -7.92
N HIS A 24 -1.08 -8.56 -7.30
CA HIS A 24 -0.30 -8.18 -6.14
C HIS A 24 -0.64 -9.03 -4.92
N ARG A 25 -1.93 -9.39 -4.74
CA ARG A 25 -2.37 -10.36 -3.74
C ARG A 25 -1.73 -11.72 -4.00
N GLN A 26 -1.89 -12.25 -5.22
CA GLN A 26 -1.34 -13.54 -5.63
C GLN A 26 0.19 -13.61 -5.52
N SER A 27 0.90 -12.54 -5.87
CA SER A 27 2.36 -12.45 -5.71
C SER A 27 2.77 -12.56 -4.22
N THR A 28 2.01 -11.92 -3.34
CA THR A 28 2.23 -12.02 -1.89
C THR A 28 1.91 -13.43 -1.38
N GLN A 29 0.79 -14.03 -1.85
CA GLN A 29 0.37 -15.39 -1.53
C GLN A 29 1.43 -16.42 -1.96
N ASN A 30 1.86 -16.36 -3.21
CA ASN A 30 2.92 -17.20 -3.77
C ASN A 30 4.20 -17.12 -2.94
N THR A 31 4.57 -15.94 -2.43
CA THR A 31 5.74 -15.82 -1.57
C THR A 31 5.55 -16.61 -0.26
N TYR A 32 4.37 -16.55 0.36
CA TYR A 32 4.07 -17.34 1.56
C TYR A 32 4.09 -18.84 1.30
N GLU A 33 3.46 -19.28 0.22
CA GLU A 33 3.34 -20.69 -0.10
C GLU A 33 4.68 -21.29 -0.51
N THR A 34 5.42 -20.61 -1.38
CA THR A 34 6.66 -21.16 -1.97
C THR A 34 7.90 -20.99 -1.08
N VAL A 35 8.02 -19.85 -0.39
CA VAL A 35 9.24 -19.54 0.40
C VAL A 35 9.07 -19.97 1.85
N PHE A 36 7.87 -19.78 2.41
CA PHE A 36 7.62 -20.03 3.82
C PHE A 36 6.85 -21.34 4.08
N GLY A 37 6.33 -21.99 3.02
CA GLY A 37 5.55 -23.21 3.16
C GLY A 37 4.23 -23.00 3.91
N ILE A 38 3.66 -21.79 3.83
CA ILE A 38 2.44 -21.41 4.53
C ILE A 38 1.31 -21.25 3.51
N GLU A 39 0.25 -22.03 3.66
CA GLU A 39 -0.97 -21.89 2.88
C GLU A 39 -1.64 -20.53 3.14
N THR A 40 -2.19 -19.88 2.12
CA THR A 40 -2.80 -18.54 2.25
C THR A 40 -4.29 -18.59 2.59
N THR A 41 -4.64 -19.32 3.65
CA THR A 41 -6.00 -19.43 4.20
C THR A 41 -6.17 -18.68 5.52
N PRO A 42 -7.41 -18.38 5.96
CA PRO A 42 -7.65 -17.72 7.24
C PRO A 42 -7.12 -18.53 8.43
N GLU A 43 -7.24 -19.85 8.38
CA GLU A 43 -6.80 -20.77 9.43
C GLU A 43 -5.27 -20.76 9.55
N ALA A 44 -4.55 -21.00 8.45
CA ALA A 44 -3.10 -20.95 8.43
C ALA A 44 -2.58 -19.54 8.79
N GLY A 45 -3.25 -18.50 8.33
CA GLY A 45 -2.92 -17.12 8.70
C GLY A 45 -2.97 -16.89 10.21
N ARG A 46 -3.96 -17.45 10.91
CA ARG A 46 -4.09 -17.36 12.38
C ARG A 46 -2.98 -18.11 13.09
N GLU A 47 -2.64 -19.32 12.63
CA GLU A 47 -1.54 -20.11 13.17
C GLU A 47 -0.17 -19.43 13.00
N HIS A 48 -0.03 -18.59 11.97
CA HIS A 48 1.23 -17.96 11.59
C HIS A 48 1.30 -16.44 11.77
N LEU A 49 0.38 -15.82 12.53
CA LEU A 49 0.32 -14.36 12.71
C LEU A 49 1.65 -13.74 13.17
N ASP A 50 2.36 -14.41 14.07
CA ASP A 50 3.66 -13.95 14.55
C ASP A 50 4.69 -13.86 13.43
N LEU A 51 4.72 -14.85 12.53
CA LEU A 51 5.64 -14.86 11.38
C LEU A 51 5.27 -13.76 10.39
N ILE A 52 3.97 -13.61 10.10
CA ILE A 52 3.44 -12.55 9.23
C ILE A 52 3.86 -11.18 9.77
N PHE A 53 3.61 -10.92 11.05
CA PHE A 53 3.99 -9.67 11.71
C PHE A 53 5.50 -9.43 11.67
N LYS A 54 6.31 -10.43 12.04
CA LYS A 54 7.78 -10.37 11.99
C LYS A 54 8.30 -10.03 10.61
N ARG A 55 7.70 -10.59 9.54
CA ARG A 55 8.06 -10.30 8.14
C ARG A 55 7.73 -8.86 7.78
N VAL A 56 6.55 -8.37 8.15
CA VAL A 56 6.13 -6.99 7.89
C VAL A 56 7.05 -5.99 8.62
N ILE A 57 7.42 -6.25 9.88
CA ILE A 57 8.40 -5.43 10.59
C ILE A 57 9.78 -5.46 9.91
N LYS A 58 10.19 -6.59 9.32
CA LYS A 58 11.47 -6.70 8.61
C LYS A 58 11.47 -5.94 7.28
N ALA A 59 10.32 -5.80 6.62
CA ALA A 59 10.16 -5.14 5.32
C ALA A 59 10.17 -3.59 5.36
N ARG A 60 10.57 -3.00 6.48
CA ARG A 60 10.69 -1.55 6.66
C ARG A 60 11.79 -0.97 5.77
N ALA A 61 11.58 0.29 5.35
CA ALA A 61 12.60 1.06 4.64
C ALA A 61 13.85 1.32 5.51
N THR A 62 13.66 1.63 6.80
CA THR A 62 14.76 1.78 7.76
C THR A 62 14.78 0.56 8.69
N PRO A 63 15.84 -0.26 8.63
CA PRO A 63 15.99 -1.40 9.53
C PRO A 63 16.03 -0.97 10.99
N LEU A 64 15.44 -1.78 11.87
CA LEU A 64 15.56 -1.61 13.32
C LEU A 64 16.85 -2.26 13.81
N SER A 65 17.39 -1.74 14.93
CA SER A 65 18.39 -2.49 15.69
C SER A 65 17.78 -3.80 16.21
N ARG A 66 18.63 -4.77 16.57
CA ARG A 66 18.17 -6.05 17.13
C ARG A 66 17.29 -5.86 18.37
N GLU A 67 17.67 -4.95 19.26
CA GLU A 67 16.92 -4.64 20.48
C GLU A 67 15.57 -4.02 20.17
N GLN A 68 15.53 -3.04 19.25
CA GLN A 68 14.28 -2.41 18.81
C GLN A 68 13.34 -3.42 18.14
N TYR A 69 13.89 -4.36 17.36
CA TYR A 69 13.10 -5.41 16.74
C TYR A 69 12.46 -6.33 17.79
N HIS A 70 13.25 -6.79 18.76
CA HIS A 70 12.72 -7.61 19.86
C HIS A 70 11.69 -6.85 20.69
N ASP A 71 11.91 -5.56 20.96
CA ASP A 71 10.97 -4.72 21.70
C ASP A 71 9.59 -4.67 21.03
N VAL A 72 9.56 -4.43 19.72
CA VAL A 72 8.31 -4.38 18.94
C VAL A 72 7.60 -5.73 18.93
N VAL A 73 8.32 -6.80 18.59
CA VAL A 73 7.75 -8.14 18.45
C VAL A 73 7.25 -8.68 19.79
N ASN A 74 7.86 -8.30 20.91
CA ASN A 74 7.44 -8.76 22.23
C ASN A 74 6.26 -7.95 22.80
N LYS A 75 6.09 -6.69 22.39
CA LYS A 75 5.03 -5.80 22.92
C LYS A 75 3.73 -5.90 22.14
N VAL A 76 3.80 -6.17 20.84
CA VAL A 76 2.62 -6.32 20.00
C VAL A 76 2.19 -7.78 19.98
N SER A 77 0.91 -8.03 20.27
CA SER A 77 0.29 -9.34 20.09
C SER A 77 -0.57 -9.30 18.83
N PRO A 78 -0.13 -9.87 17.70
CA PRO A 78 -0.89 -9.93 16.45
C PRO A 78 -2.29 -10.53 16.63
N GLU A 79 -2.43 -11.54 17.49
CA GLU A 79 -3.72 -12.14 17.84
C GLU A 79 -4.69 -11.10 18.42
N LYS A 80 -4.23 -10.29 19.38
CA LYS A 80 -5.07 -9.22 19.96
C LYS A 80 -5.44 -8.15 18.92
N ILE A 81 -4.59 -7.90 17.92
CA ILE A 81 -4.89 -6.94 16.85
C ILE A 81 -6.06 -7.43 15.98
N ILE A 82 -6.07 -8.70 15.58
CA ILE A 82 -7.14 -9.24 14.71
C ILE A 82 -8.45 -9.52 15.47
N GLN A 83 -8.39 -9.54 16.81
CA GLN A 83 -9.52 -9.67 17.71
C GLN A 83 -10.24 -8.35 18.01
N GLN A 84 -9.69 -7.19 17.60
CA GLN A 84 -10.40 -5.91 17.74
C GLN A 84 -11.75 -5.95 17.02
N ASP A 85 -12.69 -5.11 17.45
CA ASP A 85 -14.04 -5.08 16.87
C ASP A 85 -14.04 -4.39 15.50
N THR A 86 -13.17 -3.39 15.33
CA THR A 86 -13.07 -2.61 14.10
C THR A 86 -11.66 -2.58 13.50
N HIS A 87 -11.58 -2.43 12.17
CA HIS A 87 -10.33 -2.18 11.47
C HIS A 87 -9.60 -0.94 12.03
N ARG A 88 -10.35 0.11 12.38
CA ARG A 88 -9.79 1.34 12.94
C ARG A 88 -9.10 1.10 14.29
N GLU A 89 -9.74 0.37 15.21
CA GLU A 89 -9.13 0.04 16.49
C GLU A 89 -7.88 -0.83 16.33
N ALA A 90 -7.90 -1.79 15.39
CA ALA A 90 -6.73 -2.59 15.04
C ALA A 90 -5.56 -1.72 14.56
N PHE A 91 -5.85 -0.78 13.64
CA PHE A 91 -4.87 0.17 13.13
C PHE A 91 -4.33 1.11 14.22
N ASP A 92 -5.20 1.71 15.03
CA ASP A 92 -4.82 2.64 16.10
C ASP A 92 -3.98 1.92 17.18
N THR A 93 -4.32 0.67 17.51
CA THR A 93 -3.54 -0.16 18.44
C THR A 93 -2.14 -0.43 17.90
N LEU A 94 -1.99 -0.78 16.62
CA LEU A 94 -0.69 -0.92 15.97
C LEU A 94 0.11 0.40 16.04
N ARG A 95 -0.52 1.52 15.69
CA ARG A 95 0.11 2.86 15.64
C ARG A 95 0.53 3.42 16.99
N SER A 96 -0.09 2.97 18.09
CA SER A 96 0.29 3.35 19.44
C SER A 96 1.72 2.92 19.82
N HIS A 97 2.30 1.97 19.09
CA HIS A 97 3.67 1.51 19.31
C HIS A 97 4.67 2.40 18.56
N HIS A 98 5.64 2.98 19.28
CA HIS A 98 6.58 3.98 18.78
C HIS A 98 7.26 3.62 17.44
N HIS A 99 7.62 2.35 17.27
CA HIS A 99 8.28 1.91 16.06
C HIS A 99 7.33 1.57 14.92
N ILE A 100 6.02 1.43 15.12
CA ILE A 100 5.08 1.03 14.05
C ILE A 100 4.51 2.26 13.36
N ALA A 101 5.11 2.59 12.22
CA ALA A 101 4.62 3.64 11.33
C ALA A 101 3.36 3.17 10.56
N GLN A 102 2.60 4.13 10.04
CA GLN A 102 1.38 3.91 9.24
C GLN A 102 1.56 2.89 8.13
N LYS A 103 2.63 2.99 7.33
CA LYS A 103 2.92 2.00 6.27
C LYS A 103 2.95 0.56 6.79
N ILE A 104 3.57 0.36 7.95
CA ILE A 104 3.77 -0.97 8.54
C ILE A 104 2.48 -1.50 9.15
N ALA A 105 1.68 -0.64 9.76
CA ALA A 105 0.35 -1.01 10.23
C ALA A 105 -0.55 -1.44 9.06
N ASN A 106 -0.61 -0.64 8.00
CA ASN A 106 -1.41 -0.95 6.80
C ASN A 106 -0.94 -2.23 6.12
N GLU A 107 0.37 -2.44 5.95
CA GLU A 107 0.87 -3.66 5.31
C GLU A 107 0.56 -4.91 6.14
N PHE A 108 0.62 -4.83 7.48
CA PHE A 108 0.21 -5.95 8.33
C PHE A 108 -1.29 -6.27 8.18
N LEU A 109 -2.14 -5.24 8.25
CA LEU A 109 -3.59 -5.41 8.08
C LEU A 109 -3.95 -5.90 6.68
N ARG A 110 -3.28 -5.41 5.63
CA ARG A 110 -3.43 -5.92 4.27
C ARG A 110 -3.11 -7.40 4.17
N GLN A 111 -1.97 -7.83 4.72
CA GLN A 111 -1.60 -9.24 4.64
C GLN A 111 -2.60 -10.13 5.40
N VAL A 112 -2.99 -9.75 6.60
CA VAL A 112 -3.97 -10.51 7.39
C VAL A 112 -5.33 -10.58 6.67
N VAL A 113 -5.84 -9.46 6.20
CA VAL A 113 -7.21 -9.32 5.69
C VAL A 113 -7.34 -9.69 4.22
N ASP A 114 -6.51 -9.07 3.37
CA ASP A 114 -6.59 -9.28 1.93
C ASP A 114 -5.84 -10.55 1.52
N VAL A 115 -4.62 -10.80 1.99
CA VAL A 115 -3.82 -11.97 1.56
C VAL A 115 -4.30 -13.28 2.21
N PHE A 116 -4.42 -13.32 3.55
CA PHE A 116 -4.84 -14.51 4.29
C PHE A 116 -6.36 -14.62 4.51
N GLY A 117 -7.13 -13.55 4.26
CA GLY A 117 -8.59 -13.62 4.33
C GLY A 117 -9.18 -13.52 5.74
N ILE A 118 -8.38 -13.22 6.76
CA ILE A 118 -8.85 -13.06 8.15
C ILE A 118 -9.65 -11.76 8.24
N ARG A 119 -10.92 -11.83 8.67
CA ARG A 119 -11.83 -10.65 8.71
C ARG A 119 -12.09 -10.01 7.33
N ARG A 120 -11.89 -10.75 6.24
CA ARG A 120 -12.03 -10.21 4.87
C ARG A 120 -13.40 -9.60 4.62
N THR A 121 -14.46 -10.23 5.12
CA THR A 121 -15.84 -9.78 4.93
C THR A 121 -16.14 -8.48 5.66
N GLU A 122 -15.44 -8.18 6.76
CA GLU A 122 -15.72 -7.04 7.60
C GLU A 122 -14.80 -5.85 7.29
N TRP A 123 -13.54 -6.11 6.96
CA TRP A 123 -12.48 -5.08 6.97
C TRP A 123 -11.89 -4.77 5.61
N ARG A 124 -12.13 -5.58 4.56
CA ARG A 124 -11.43 -5.43 3.27
C ARG A 124 -11.61 -4.05 2.65
N ASP A 125 -12.84 -3.52 2.65
CA ASP A 125 -13.14 -2.21 2.05
C ASP A 125 -12.59 -1.03 2.88
N GLN A 126 -12.17 -1.31 4.12
CA GLN A 126 -11.57 -0.33 5.03
C GLN A 126 -10.04 -0.29 4.92
N LEU A 127 -9.43 -1.23 4.20
CA LEU A 127 -7.98 -1.28 4.02
C LEU A 127 -7.50 -0.06 3.25
N ASP A 128 -6.49 0.62 3.80
CA ASP A 128 -5.79 1.69 3.12
C ASP A 128 -4.64 1.13 2.28
N VAL A 129 -4.41 1.73 1.11
CA VAL A 129 -3.24 1.46 0.26
C VAL A 129 -1.99 1.95 0.98
N ALA A 130 -0.94 1.13 1.01
CA ALA A 130 0.33 1.54 1.59
C ALA A 130 1.03 2.53 0.65
N LEU A 131 0.87 3.85 0.89
CA LEU A 131 1.49 4.91 0.08
C LEU A 131 3.00 4.99 0.29
N ASP A 132 3.71 4.01 -0.20
CA ASP A 132 5.16 3.97 -0.20
C ASP A 132 5.76 4.61 -1.46
N THR A 133 7.08 4.56 -1.57
CA THR A 133 7.81 5.15 -2.68
C THR A 133 7.32 4.68 -4.05
N ASN A 134 7.01 3.39 -4.22
CA ASN A 134 6.60 2.86 -5.52
C ASN A 134 5.19 3.32 -5.89
N VAL A 135 4.25 3.27 -4.95
CA VAL A 135 2.88 3.75 -5.19
C VAL A 135 2.88 5.24 -5.49
N ILE A 136 3.61 6.05 -4.71
CA ILE A 136 3.72 7.49 -4.93
C ILE A 136 4.37 7.79 -6.28
N GLN A 137 5.45 7.08 -6.63
CA GLN A 137 6.10 7.26 -7.94
C GLN A 137 5.17 6.88 -9.09
N ALA A 138 4.41 5.79 -8.98
CA ALA A 138 3.42 5.40 -9.97
C ALA A 138 2.40 6.53 -10.19
N LEU A 139 1.85 7.08 -9.11
CA LEU A 139 0.88 8.17 -9.16
C LEU A 139 1.46 9.43 -9.81
N VAL A 140 2.71 9.80 -9.50
CA VAL A 140 3.37 10.96 -10.11
C VAL A 140 3.64 10.71 -11.59
N LYS A 141 4.21 9.56 -11.94
CA LYS A 141 4.61 9.23 -13.32
C LYS A 141 3.42 9.07 -14.25
N THR A 142 2.29 8.59 -13.75
CA THR A 142 1.03 8.48 -14.50
C THR A 142 0.23 9.79 -14.50
N GLY A 143 0.71 10.82 -13.80
CA GLY A 143 0.07 12.13 -13.70
C GLY A 143 -1.13 12.20 -12.75
N ALA A 144 -1.41 11.16 -11.97
CA ALA A 144 -2.44 11.19 -10.94
C ALA A 144 -2.09 12.12 -9.77
N ILE A 145 -0.79 12.29 -9.49
CA ILE A 145 -0.28 13.41 -8.69
C ILE A 145 0.43 14.37 -9.63
N VAL A 146 -0.11 15.59 -9.74
CA VAL A 146 0.47 16.65 -10.56
C VAL A 146 1.41 17.49 -9.71
N VAL A 147 2.72 17.38 -9.98
CA VAL A 147 3.77 18.14 -9.32
C VAL A 147 4.09 19.39 -10.14
N ASP A 148 4.08 20.56 -9.51
CA ASP A 148 4.39 21.82 -10.19
C ASP A 148 5.87 21.84 -10.61
N LYS A 149 6.19 22.58 -11.68
CA LYS A 149 7.57 22.68 -12.21
C LYS A 149 8.60 23.10 -11.15
N THR A 150 8.20 23.94 -10.20
CA THR A 150 9.07 24.45 -9.13
C THR A 150 9.34 23.44 -8.01
N GLU A 151 8.67 22.28 -8.03
CA GLU A 151 8.74 21.24 -6.99
C GLU A 151 9.16 19.88 -7.57
N GLN A 152 9.68 19.85 -8.81
CA GLN A 152 10.02 18.61 -9.55
C GLN A 152 11.16 17.82 -8.91
N ASP A 153 12.07 18.48 -8.19
CA ASP A 153 13.20 17.83 -7.52
C ASP A 153 12.81 17.12 -6.21
N ARG A 154 11.53 17.14 -5.82
CA ARG A 154 11.07 16.50 -4.59
C ARG A 154 11.16 14.98 -4.67
N GLY A 155 11.74 14.40 -3.62
CA GLY A 155 11.67 12.96 -3.41
C GLY A 155 10.24 12.49 -3.11
N PRO A 156 9.87 11.24 -3.42
CA PRO A 156 8.52 10.69 -3.17
C PRO A 156 8.05 10.84 -1.71
N THR A 157 8.96 10.80 -0.75
CA THR A 157 8.66 11.00 0.69
C THR A 157 8.27 12.44 1.05
N GLN A 158 8.48 13.39 0.14
CA GLN A 158 8.17 14.82 0.31
C GLN A 158 6.90 15.26 -0.43
N ILE A 159 6.23 14.32 -1.11
CA ILE A 159 5.02 14.56 -1.92
C ILE A 159 3.76 14.43 -1.05
N VAL A 160 3.72 13.39 -0.22
CA VAL A 160 2.56 13.07 0.62
C VAL A 160 2.82 13.49 2.06
N ASN A 161 1.84 14.12 2.67
CA ASN A 161 1.82 14.36 4.09
C ASN A 161 1.26 13.13 4.82
N LEU A 162 2.16 12.33 5.41
CA LEU A 162 1.81 11.15 6.21
C LEU A 162 1.42 11.50 7.66
N ASN A 163 1.57 12.76 8.08
CA ASN A 163 1.11 13.23 9.39
C ASN A 163 0.01 14.29 9.22
N PRO A 164 -1.28 13.93 9.37
CA PRO A 164 -2.39 14.84 9.15
C PRO A 164 -2.40 16.07 10.06
N GLU A 165 -1.67 16.06 11.18
CA GLU A 165 -1.53 17.22 12.07
C GLU A 165 -0.32 18.09 11.78
N SER A 166 0.61 17.63 10.94
CA SER A 166 1.61 18.53 10.39
C SER A 166 0.95 19.32 9.27
N ASP A 167 1.09 20.65 9.29
CA ASP A 167 0.64 21.53 8.23
C ASP A 167 1.83 21.91 7.33
N PRO A 168 2.16 21.11 6.29
CA PRO A 168 3.08 21.53 5.26
C PRO A 168 2.26 22.10 4.10
N ASP A 169 2.35 23.42 3.90
CA ASP A 169 1.69 24.22 2.84
C ASP A 169 1.87 23.73 1.38
N LYS A 170 2.49 22.57 1.15
CA LYS A 170 2.87 22.06 -0.17
C LYS A 170 2.89 20.52 -0.28
N ARG A 171 2.08 19.78 0.46
CA ARG A 171 1.97 18.30 0.32
C ARG A 171 0.52 17.88 0.18
N ILE A 172 0.28 16.77 -0.53
CA ILE A 172 -1.08 16.19 -0.62
C ILE A 172 -1.34 15.39 0.65
N GLY A 173 -2.52 15.55 1.24
CA GLY A 173 -2.88 14.83 2.46
C GLY A 173 -3.01 13.33 2.23
N TYR A 174 -2.51 12.50 3.15
CA TYR A 174 -2.66 11.04 3.07
C TYR A 174 -4.14 10.62 2.90
N GLN A 175 -5.02 11.17 3.73
CA GLN A 175 -6.45 10.86 3.72
C GLN A 175 -7.18 11.39 2.48
N GLU A 176 -6.63 12.40 1.81
CA GLU A 176 -7.15 12.90 0.54
C GLU A 176 -6.93 11.86 -0.57
N ILE A 177 -5.72 11.27 -0.63
CA ILE A 177 -5.37 10.22 -1.59
C ILE A 177 -6.20 8.96 -1.32
N GLN A 178 -6.31 8.51 -0.07
CA GLN A 178 -7.11 7.32 0.27
C GLN A 178 -8.59 7.48 -0.08
N ARG A 179 -9.16 8.68 0.12
CA ARG A 179 -10.55 8.96 -0.28
C ARG A 179 -10.72 8.92 -1.79
N ALA A 180 -9.87 9.61 -2.54
CA ALA A 180 -9.97 9.62 -3.99
C ALA A 180 -9.73 8.24 -4.63
N MET A 181 -8.82 7.43 -4.08
CA MET A 181 -8.66 6.03 -4.48
C MET A 181 -9.91 5.20 -4.13
N GLY A 182 -10.54 5.44 -2.98
CA GLY A 182 -11.80 4.80 -2.61
C GLY A 182 -12.92 5.10 -3.60
N ASP A 183 -13.14 6.39 -3.90
CA ASP A 183 -14.17 6.85 -4.84
C ASP A 183 -13.97 6.27 -6.24
N ALA A 184 -12.72 6.19 -6.70
CA ALA A 184 -12.37 5.64 -8.02
C ALA A 184 -12.52 4.11 -8.07
N ALA A 185 -12.12 3.42 -7.02
CA ALA A 185 -12.24 1.97 -6.89
C ALA A 185 -13.71 1.52 -6.83
N GLU A 186 -14.55 2.25 -6.09
CA GLU A 186 -15.99 2.00 -6.01
C GLU A 186 -16.65 2.10 -7.39
N GLN A 187 -16.35 3.15 -8.16
CA GLN A 187 -16.85 3.32 -9.53
C GLN A 187 -16.38 2.21 -10.47
N ALA A 188 -15.14 1.74 -10.30
CA ALA A 188 -14.57 0.65 -11.10
C ALA A 188 -14.95 -0.76 -10.60
N GLY A 189 -15.72 -0.87 -9.52
CA GLY A 189 -16.26 -2.13 -9.02
C GLY A 189 -15.29 -2.98 -8.19
N PHE A 190 -14.32 -2.38 -7.51
CA PHE A 190 -13.38 -3.12 -6.64
C PHE A 190 -13.05 -2.37 -5.34
N ALA A 191 -12.40 -3.07 -4.39
CA ALA A 191 -12.00 -2.49 -3.12
C ALA A 191 -10.76 -1.61 -3.27
N ARG A 192 -10.69 -0.48 -2.55
CA ARG A 192 -9.58 0.50 -2.60
C ARG A 192 -8.19 -0.13 -2.57
N ILE A 193 -7.99 -1.18 -1.78
CA ILE A 193 -6.70 -1.87 -1.62
C ILE A 193 -6.12 -2.41 -2.93
N VAL A 194 -6.95 -2.63 -3.96
CA VAL A 194 -6.51 -3.05 -5.29
C VAL A 194 -5.58 -2.01 -5.96
N PHE A 195 -5.60 -0.75 -5.55
CA PHE A 195 -4.61 0.23 -6.02
C PHE A 195 -3.16 -0.09 -5.61
N ASP A 196 -2.91 -1.06 -4.73
CA ASP A 196 -1.58 -1.62 -4.53
C ASP A 196 -0.98 -2.22 -5.82
N GLU A 197 -1.78 -2.52 -6.86
CA GLU A 197 -1.28 -2.86 -8.19
C GLU A 197 -0.33 -1.79 -8.77
N LEU A 198 -0.49 -0.52 -8.37
CA LEU A 198 0.45 0.54 -8.72
C LEU A 198 1.87 0.27 -8.23
N TRP A 199 2.00 -0.44 -7.11
CA TRP A 199 3.30 -0.86 -6.59
C TRP A 199 3.97 -1.85 -7.56
N LEU A 200 3.23 -2.86 -8.01
CA LEU A 200 3.70 -3.88 -8.95
C LEU A 200 4.04 -3.23 -10.30
N GLU A 201 3.11 -2.42 -10.84
CA GLU A 201 3.27 -1.74 -12.12
C GLU A 201 4.49 -0.82 -12.12
N ASN A 202 4.72 -0.05 -11.06
CA ASN A 202 5.90 0.80 -11.01
C ASN A 202 7.19 0.00 -10.87
N ARG A 203 7.19 -1.04 -10.03
CA ARG A 203 8.37 -1.87 -9.79
C ARG A 203 8.80 -2.66 -11.03
N GLU A 204 7.84 -3.19 -11.78
CA GLU A 204 8.11 -4.12 -12.88
C GLU A 204 8.18 -3.43 -14.25
N PHE A 205 7.41 -2.36 -14.47
CA PHE A 205 7.26 -1.77 -15.81
C PHE A 205 7.57 -0.27 -15.85
N ILE A 206 6.92 0.56 -15.02
CA ILE A 206 7.00 2.03 -15.19
C ILE A 206 8.41 2.58 -14.90
N VAL A 207 9.15 1.98 -13.98
CA VAL A 207 10.53 2.43 -13.67
C VAL A 207 11.56 1.95 -14.68
N ASP A 208 11.30 0.85 -15.39
CA ASP A 208 12.23 0.28 -16.35
C ASP A 208 11.89 0.77 -17.77
N SER A 209 12.74 1.63 -18.32
CA SER A 209 12.55 2.19 -19.67
C SER A 209 12.42 1.12 -20.77
N LEU A 210 12.99 -0.07 -20.58
CA LEU A 210 12.90 -1.16 -21.55
C LEU A 210 11.56 -1.90 -21.49
N LEU A 211 10.86 -1.82 -20.37
CA LEU A 211 9.59 -2.52 -20.11
C LEU A 211 8.40 -1.57 -19.98
N GLN A 212 8.60 -0.25 -20.12
CA GLN A 212 7.55 0.76 -19.99
C GLN A 212 6.37 0.55 -20.93
N SER A 213 6.61 0.03 -22.15
CA SER A 213 5.56 -0.32 -23.13
C SER A 213 4.70 -1.50 -22.71
N GLU A 214 5.19 -2.34 -21.78
CA GLU A 214 4.44 -3.49 -21.26
C GLU A 214 3.51 -3.09 -20.10
N SER A 215 3.67 -1.87 -19.55
CA SER A 215 2.78 -1.39 -18.51
C SER A 215 1.38 -1.16 -19.06
N ILE A 216 0.36 -1.55 -18.30
CA ILE A 216 -1.04 -1.19 -18.64
C ILE A 216 -1.26 0.32 -18.64
N PHE A 217 -0.35 1.09 -18.02
CA PHE A 217 -0.40 2.54 -17.93
C PHE A 217 0.51 3.24 -18.95
N GLU A 218 1.08 2.53 -19.93
CA GLU A 218 2.07 3.08 -20.89
C GLU A 218 1.66 4.45 -21.46
N ASN A 219 0.43 4.57 -21.96
CA ASN A 219 -0.12 5.78 -22.59
C ASN A 219 -0.47 6.90 -21.59
N LEU A 220 -0.33 6.67 -20.30
CA LEU A 220 -0.49 7.66 -19.23
C LEU A 220 0.84 8.14 -18.69
N ASN A 221 1.93 7.41 -18.97
CA ASN A 221 3.25 7.77 -18.47
C ASN A 221 3.66 9.14 -19.03
N LEU A 222 3.90 10.08 -18.12
CA LEU A 222 4.44 11.37 -18.46
C LEU A 222 5.86 11.13 -19.00
N ILE A 223 6.05 11.43 -20.28
CA ILE A 223 7.28 11.26 -21.10
C ILE A 223 8.54 11.85 -20.43
N ARG A 224 8.41 12.62 -19.34
CA ARG A 224 9.47 13.44 -18.74
C ARG A 224 10.05 12.95 -17.41
N PHE A 225 9.67 11.79 -16.90
CA PHE A 225 10.35 11.16 -15.74
C PHE A 225 11.24 9.99 -16.20
N GLY A 226 12.11 10.26 -17.18
CA GLY A 226 13.23 9.40 -17.56
C GLY A 226 14.53 9.95 -16.96
N ALA A 227 15.41 9.02 -16.57
CA ALA A 227 16.79 9.15 -16.06
C ALA A 227 17.47 10.53 -16.13
#